data_AF-A0A6P0XM52-F1
#
_entry.id   AF-A0A6P0XM52-F1
#
_cell.length_a   1.000
_cell.length_b   1.000
_cell.length_c   1.000
_cell.angle_alpha   90.00
_cell.angle_beta   90.00
_cell.angle_gamma   90.00
#
_symmetry.space_group_name_H-M   'P 1'
#
loop_
_entity.id
_entity.type
_entity.pdbx_description
1 polymer ?
#
loop_
_entity_poly.entity_id
_entity_poly.type
_entity_poly.pdbx_seq_one_letter_code
_entity_poly.pdbx_strand_id
1 'polypeptide(L)' 'SALSLYHKFGFQDVGRRRGYYQQTGEDALILWRGHLHEPEFEQTLSQWHRQAITRLNDYEVKWEKFESVIGN' A
#
# COMPACT_ATOMS: atom_id res chain seq x y z
N SER A 1 -2.22 -8.88 0.44
CA SER A 1 -3.22 -8.45 1.44
C SER A 1 -2.99 -6.98 1.78
N ALA A 2 -3.91 -6.34 2.50
CA ALA A 2 -3.74 -4.96 2.96
C ALA A 2 -2.54 -4.80 3.91
N LEU A 3 -2.28 -5.77 4.80
CA LEU A 3 -1.14 -5.73 5.73
C LEU A 3 0.20 -5.63 4.99
N SER A 4 0.45 -6.48 3.99
CA SER A 4 1.69 -6.42 3.21
C SER A 4 1.91 -5.06 2.53
N LEU A 5 0.82 -4.37 2.16
CA LEU A 5 0.91 -3.01 1.63
C LEU A 5 1.42 -2.04 2.70
N TYR A 6 0.80 -2.01 3.88
CA TYR A 6 1.23 -1.13 4.97
C TYR A 6 2.69 -1.38 5.38
N HIS A 7 3.10 -2.65 5.52
CA HIS A 7 4.48 -2.98 5.84
C HIS A 7 5.47 -2.51 4.76
N LYS A 8 5.12 -2.61 3.47
CA LYS A 8 5.94 -2.09 2.37
C LYS A 8 6.18 -0.58 2.48
N PHE A 9 5.22 0.16 3.03
CA PHE A 9 5.33 1.60 3.27
C PHE A 9 5.87 1.95 4.66
N GLY A 10 6.49 0.99 5.34
CA GLY A 10 7.21 1.21 6.60
C GLY A 10 6.33 1.33 7.84
N PHE A 11 5.05 0.94 7.76
CA PHE A 11 4.23 0.80 8.95
C PHE A 11 4.63 -0.46 9.74
N GLN A 12 4.63 -0.32 11.07
CA GLN A 12 5.01 -1.36 12.02
C GLN A 12 3.84 -1.68 12.95
N ASP A 13 3.76 -2.94 13.37
CA ASP A 13 2.78 -3.36 14.38
C ASP A 13 3.14 -2.74 15.74
N VAL A 14 2.22 -1.97 16.32
CA VAL A 14 2.38 -1.39 17.66
C VAL A 14 1.34 -1.86 18.65
N GLY A 15 0.34 -2.61 18.20
CA GLY A 15 -0.67 -3.15 19.09
C GLY A 15 -1.70 -4.02 18.39
N ARG A 16 -2.46 -4.73 19.21
CA ARG A 16 -3.56 -5.58 18.77
C ARG A 16 -4.71 -5.49 19.75
N ARG A 17 -5.92 -5.24 19.24
CA ARG A 17 -7.16 -5.32 20.00
C ARG A 17 -7.83 -6.64 19.68
N ARG A 18 -7.86 -7.54 20.66
CA ARG A 18 -8.41 -8.88 20.47
C ARG A 18 -9.94 -8.84 20.35
N GLY A 19 -10.50 -9.58 19.40
CA GLY A 19 -11.94 -9.69 19.19
C GLY A 19 -12.63 -8.33 19.01
N TYR A 20 -11.95 -7.38 18.35
CA TYR A 20 -12.41 -6.00 18.25
C TYR A 20 -13.71 -5.89 17.45
N TYR A 21 -13.83 -6.67 16.37
CA TYR A 21 -15.06 -6.71 15.58
C TYR A 21 -16.01 -7.73 16.18
N GLN A 22 -17.05 -7.25 16.88
CA GLN A 22 -18.00 -8.11 17.61
C GLN A 22 -18.72 -9.13 16.72
N GLN A 23 -18.96 -8.79 15.44
CA GLN A 23 -19.69 -9.66 14.52
C GLN A 23 -18.84 -10.83 14.00
N THR A 24 -17.55 -10.60 13.74
CA THR A 24 -16.65 -11.60 13.15
C THR A 24 -15.73 -12.25 14.19
N GLY A 25 -15.56 -11.63 15.36
CA GLY A 25 -14.59 -12.02 16.38
C GLY A 25 -13.14 -11.70 16.00
N GLU A 26 -12.91 -10.97 14.91
CA GLU A 26 -11.57 -10.71 14.40
C GLU A 26 -10.82 -9.65 15.22
N ASP A 27 -9.50 -9.82 15.28
CA ASP A 27 -8.59 -8.89 15.90
C ASP A 27 -8.38 -7.64 15.03
N ALA A 28 -8.26 -6.47 15.65
CA ALA A 28 -7.79 -5.26 14.96
C ALA A 28 -6.30 -5.05 15.27
N LEU A 29 -5.50 -4.86 14.22
CA LEU A 29 -4.10 -4.47 14.34
C LEU A 29 -3.98 -2.94 14.32
N ILE A 30 -3.14 -2.40 15.21
CA ILE A 30 -2.75 -1.01 15.21
C ILE A 30 -1.36 -0.93 14.58
N LEU A 31 -1.30 -0.24 13.46
CA LEU A 31 -0.06 0.00 12.72
C LEU A 31 0.35 1.46 12.88
N TRP A 32 1.64 1.69 13.07
CA TRP A 32 2.18 3.04 13.20
C TRP A 32 3.38 3.22 12.29
N ARG A 33 3.54 4.44 11.78
CA ARG A 33 4.74 4.87 11.09
C ARG A 33 5.28 6.13 11.75
N GLY A 34 6.39 5.98 12.47
CA GLY A 34 7.11 7.10 13.07
C GLY A 34 8.04 7.79 12.08
N HIS A 35 8.82 8.75 12.60
CA HIS A 35 9.94 9.38 11.88
C HIS A 35 9.55 10.11 10.59
N LEU A 36 8.30 10.55 10.47
CA LEU A 36 7.84 11.33 9.31
C LEU A 36 8.45 12.73 9.24
N HIS A 37 9.06 13.21 10.33
CA HIS A 37 9.72 14.50 10.39
C HIS A 37 11.20 14.42 10.00
N GLU A 38 11.77 13.22 9.86
CA GLU A 38 13.16 13.06 9.49
C GLU A 38 13.38 13.50 8.03
N PRO A 39 14.47 14.22 7.72
CA PRO A 39 14.71 14.78 6.40
C PRO A 39 14.80 13.70 5.30
N GLU A 40 15.24 12.48 5.63
CA GLU A 40 15.32 11.36 4.69
C GLU A 40 13.93 10.84 4.27
N PHE A 41 12.89 11.14 5.06
CA PHE A 41 11.55 10.64 4.77
C PHE A 41 10.98 11.25 3.48
N GLU A 42 11.22 12.53 3.21
CA GLU A 42 10.75 13.18 1.98
C GLU A 42 11.29 12.50 0.72
N GLN A 43 12.56 12.08 0.75
CA GLN A 43 13.20 11.36 -0.35
C GLN A 43 12.57 9.98 -0.53
N THR A 44 12.36 9.27 0.58
CA THR A 44 11.70 7.95 0.59
C THR A 44 10.28 8.03 0.03
N LEU A 45 9.49 9.01 0.48
CA LEU A 45 8.13 9.24 0.01
C LEU A 45 8.10 9.55 -1.50
N SER A 46 8.99 10.43 -1.95
CA SER A 46 9.13 10.80 -3.36
C SER A 46 9.48 9.59 -4.23
N GLN A 47 10.38 8.72 -3.75
CA GLN A 47 10.75 7.49 -4.46
C GLN A 47 9.56 6.55 -4.59
N TRP A 48 8.81 6.34 -3.50
CA TRP A 48 7.65 5.46 -3.52
C TRP A 48 6.53 5.99 -4.40
N HIS A 49 6.26 7.30 -4.36
CA HIS A 49 5.29 7.94 -5.25
C HIS A 49 5.65 7.69 -6.72
N ARG A 50 6.91 7.91 -7.10
CA ARG A 50 7.40 7.65 -8.46
C ARG A 50 7.16 6.19 -8.87
N GLN A 51 7.56 5.25 -8.01
CA GLN A 51 7.37 3.82 -8.30
C GLN A 51 5.90 3.41 -8.40
N ALA A 52 5.01 4.02 -7.61
CA ALA A 52 3.58 3.75 -7.65
C ALA A 52 2.99 4.23 -8.99
N ILE A 53 3.25 5.48 -9.37
CA ILE A 53 2.78 6.05 -10.64
C ILE A 53 3.33 5.27 -11.84
N THR A 54 4.64 4.95 -11.85
CA THR A 54 5.23 4.15 -12.95
C THR A 54 4.53 2.81 -13.11
N ARG A 55 4.22 2.10 -12.02
CA ARG A 55 3.53 0.81 -12.11
C ARG A 55 2.08 0.96 -12.57
N LEU A 56 1.36 1.97 -12.07
CA LEU A 56 -0.02 2.23 -12.49
C LEU A 56 -0.10 2.53 -13.99
N ASN A 57 0.80 3.38 -14.50
CA ASN A 57 0.85 3.70 -15.92
C ASN A 57 1.23 2.46 -16.77
N ASP A 58 2.13 1.60 -16.29
CA ASP A 58 2.47 0.35 -16.97
C ASP A 58 1.25 -0.59 -17.06
N TYR A 59 0.40 -0.64 -16.04
CA TYR A 59 -0.86 -1.38 -16.11
C TYR A 59 -1.83 -0.76 -17.11
N GLU A 60 -2.03 0.55 -17.11
CA GLU A 60 -2.90 1.25 -18.07
C GLU A 60 -2.48 0.96 -19.52
N VAL A 61 -1.19 1.09 -19.83
CA VAL A 61 -0.64 0.77 -21.17
C VAL A 61 -0.84 -0.70 -21.54
N LYS A 62 -0.72 -1.62 -20.57
CA LYS A 62 -0.98 -3.05 -20.81
C LYS A 62 -2.45 -3.34 -21.08
N TRP A 63 -3.36 -2.66 -20.38
CA TRP A 63 -4.80 -2.82 -20.58
C TRP A 63 -5.25 -2.30 -21.94
N GLU A 64 -4.79 -1.12 -22.36
CA GLU A 64 -5.07 -0.58 -23.71
C GLU A 64 -4.57 -1.53 -24.82
N LYS A 65 -3.36 -2.07 -24.67
CA LYS A 65 -2.80 -3.06 -25.60
C LYS A 65 -3.61 -4.35 -25.63
N PHE A 66 -4.07 -4.82 -24.46
CA PHE A 66 -4.90 -6.02 -24.37
C PHE A 66 -6.25 -5.80 -25.06
N GLU A 67 -6.94 -4.68 -24.80
CA GLU A 67 -8.20 -4.32 -25.46
C GLU A 67 -8.04 -4.21 -26.99
N SER A 68 -6.94 -3.65 -27.47
CA SER A 68 -6.64 -3.61 -28.92
C SER A 68 -6.41 -4.99 -29.56
N VAL A 69 -6.12 -6.03 -28.78
CA VAL A 69 -5.90 -7.40 -29.26
C VAL A 69 -7.19 -8.23 -29.24
N ILE A 70 -8.10 -7.97 -28.30
CA ILE A 70 -9.41 -8.63 -28.21
C ILE A 70 -10.53 -7.87 -28.94
N GLY A 71 -10.28 -6.61 -29.33
CA GLY A 71 -11.18 -5.77 -30.11
C GLY A 71 -10.89 -5.83 -31.61
N ASN A 72 -11.28 -6.94 -32.26
CA ASN A 72 -11.87 -7.03 -33.61
C ASN A 72 -12.45 -8.45 -33.78
#